data_AF-A0A091X2C0-F1
#
_entry.id   AF-A0A091X2C0-F1
#
_cell.length_a   1.000
_cell.length_b   1.000
_cell.length_c   1.000
_cell.angle_alpha   90.00
_cell.angle_beta   90.00
_cell.angle_gamma   90.00
#
_symmetry.space_group_name_H-M   'P 1'
#
loop_
_entity.id
_entity.type
_entity.pdbx_description
1 polymer ?
#
loop_
_entity_poly.entity_id
_entity_poly.type
_entity_poly.pdbx_seq_one_letter_code
_entity_poly.pdbx_strand_id
1 'polypeptide(L)' 'MKDGILHVWDINCEKIIQNAATDYQICSLLWLPKTRKLMTGQGLPGNSIKIWKYPMLIN' A
#
# COMPACT_ATOMS: atom_id res chain seq x y z
N MET A 1 -1.44 2.11 16.49
CA MET A 1 -0.47 1.90 15.37
C MET A 1 0.06 3.27 14.97
N LYS A 2 1.38 3.47 14.82
CA LYS A 2 1.93 4.85 14.67
C LYS A 2 1.92 5.41 13.24
N ASP A 3 1.87 4.55 12.22
CA ASP A 3 1.85 5.00 10.81
C ASP A 3 0.66 4.36 10.06
N GLY A 4 0.80 3.15 9.53
CA GLY A 4 -0.33 2.47 8.87
C GLY A 4 -0.74 3.14 7.56
N ILE A 5 0.16 3.88 6.92
CA ILE A 5 -0.09 4.54 5.66
C ILE A 5 0.77 3.88 4.58
N LEU A 6 0.13 3.47 3.50
CA LEU A 6 0.80 3.08 2.28
C LEU A 6 1.15 4.35 1.49
N HIS A 7 2.42 4.55 1.17
CA HIS A 7 2.89 5.67 0.35
C HIS A 7 3.48 5.19 -0.97
N VAL A 8 3.15 5.89 -2.06
CA VAL A 8 3.79 5.74 -3.38
C VAL A 8 4.51 7.04 -3.71
N TRP A 9 5.77 6.92 -4.11
CA TRP A 9 6.68 8.04 -4.34
C TRP A 9 7.14 8.07 -5.80
N ASP A 10 7.24 9.26 -6.37
CA ASP A 10 8.10 9.51 -7.52
C ASP A 10 9.48 9.90 -7.01
N ILE A 11 10.47 9.05 -7.29
CA ILE A 11 11.85 9.24 -6.84
C ILE A 11 12.59 10.35 -7.60
N ASN A 12 12.17 10.69 -8.83
CA ASN A 12 12.84 11.73 -9.62
C ASN A 12 12.42 13.13 -9.17
N CYS A 13 11.18 13.25 -8.70
CA CYS A 13 10.61 14.50 -8.19
C CYS A 13 10.60 14.60 -6.67
N GLU A 14 11.03 13.55 -5.95
CA GLU A 14 11.01 13.44 -4.49
C GLU A 14 9.63 13.75 -3.86
N LYS A 15 8.56 13.31 -4.53
CA LYS A 15 7.19 13.62 -4.13
C LYS A 15 6.35 12.37 -3.90
N ILE A 16 5.51 12.42 -2.88
CA ILE A 16 4.42 11.45 -2.71
C ILE A 16 3.40 11.71 -3.83
N ILE A 17 3.14 10.69 -4.65
CA ILE A 17 2.14 10.76 -5.72
C ILE A 17 0.80 10.15 -5.31
N GLN A 18 0.81 9.24 -4.34
CA GLN A 18 -0.41 8.69 -3.75
C GLN A 18 -0.14 8.16 -2.34
N ASN A 19 -1.14 8.22 -1.48
CA ASN A 19 -1.14 7.48 -0.23
C ASN A 19 -2.52 6.87 0.06
N ALA A 20 -2.55 5.89 0.96
CA ALA A 20 -3.78 5.28 1.46
C ALA A 20 -3.57 4.78 2.89
N ALA A 21 -4.47 5.16 3.80
CA ALA A 21 -4.46 4.66 5.16
C ALA A 21 -4.97 3.21 5.23
N THR A 22 -4.41 2.43 6.14
CA THR A 22 -4.90 1.13 6.58
C THR A 22 -5.08 1.13 8.08
N ASP A 23 -6.07 0.37 8.54
CA ASP A 23 -6.35 0.17 9.97
C ASP A 23 -5.35 -0.80 10.63
N TYR A 24 -4.50 -1.47 9.83
CA TYR A 24 -3.57 -2.51 10.26
C TYR A 24 -2.13 -2.25 9.85
N GLN A 25 -1.19 -2.89 10.56
CA GLN A 25 0.23 -2.73 10.30
C GLN A 25 0.54 -3.24 8.89
N ILE A 26 1.32 -2.50 8.11
CA ILE A 26 1.84 -3.04 6.84
C ILE A 26 3.12 -3.81 7.17
N CYS A 27 3.15 -5.12 6.90
CA CYS A 27 4.31 -5.98 7.16
C CYS A 27 5.06 -6.40 5.88
N SER A 28 4.42 -6.26 4.71
CA SER A 28 5.03 -6.60 3.41
C SER A 28 4.31 -5.89 2.27
N LEU A 29 5.02 -5.69 1.16
CA LEU A 29 4.53 -5.06 -0.07
C LEU A 29 4.90 -5.93 -1.27
N LEU A 30 3.97 -6.09 -2.22
CA LEU A 30 4.22 -6.78 -3.49
C LEU A 30 3.52 -6.05 -4.64
N TRP A 31 4.28 -5.74 -5.69
CA TRP A 31 3.73 -5.15 -6.91
C TRP A 31 3.30 -6.22 -7.92
N LEU A 32 2.10 -6.07 -8.49
CA LEU A 32 1.56 -6.90 -9.56
C LEU A 32 1.49 -6.09 -10.86
N PRO A 33 2.58 -6.06 -11.66
CA PRO A 33 2.69 -5.18 -12.82
C PRO A 33 1.67 -5.49 -13.90
N LYS A 34 1.39 -6.78 -14.15
CA LYS A 34 0.45 -7.23 -15.20
C LYS A 34 -0.97 -6.73 -14.98
N THR A 35 -1.38 -6.56 -13.71
CA THR A 35 -2.75 -6.15 -13.35
C THR A 35 -2.83 -4.73 -12.83
N ARG A 36 -1.70 -4.01 -12.73
CA ARG A 36 -1.61 -2.69 -12.07
C ARG A 36 -2.23 -2.70 -10.67
N LYS A 37 -1.80 -3.68 -9.86
CA LYS A 37 -2.24 -3.82 -8.47
C LYS A 37 -1.05 -3.84 -7.53
N LEU A 38 -1.27 -3.40 -6.30
CA LEU A 38 -0.33 -3.57 -5.20
C LEU A 38 -0.99 -4.44 -4.13
N MET A 39 -0.24 -5.36 -3.54
CA MET A 39 -0.68 -6.15 -2.40
C MET A 39 0.08 -5.73 -1.16
N THR A 40 -0.63 -5.64 -0.03
CA THR A 40 -0.04 -5.33 1.27
C THR A 40 -0.40 -6.41 2.27
N GLY A 41 0.60 -7.08 2.85
CA GLY A 41 0.40 -7.94 4.00
C GLY A 41 0.08 -7.11 5.24
N GLN A 42 -1.00 -7.43 5.92
CA GLN A 42 -1.42 -6.80 7.17
C GLN A 42 -0.90 -7.62 8.35
N GLY A 43 -0.22 -6.96 9.29
CA GLY A 43 0.16 -7.51 10.58
C GLY A 43 -1.01 -7.55 11.56
N LEU A 44 -0.72 -7.60 12.86
CA LEU A 44 -1.73 -7.73 13.89
C LEU A 44 -2.65 -6.49 14.00
N PRO A 45 -3.94 -6.68 14.35
CA PRO A 45 -4.66 -7.96 14.47
C PRO A 45 -5.16 -8.51 13.12
N GLY A 46 -4.94 -7.79 12.01
CA GLY A 46 -5.54 -8.09 10.72
C GLY A 46 -5.08 -9.38 10.07
N ASN A 47 -3.81 -9.76 10.19
CA ASN A 47 -3.19 -10.99 9.66
C ASN A 47 -3.72 -11.42 8.28
N SER A 48 -3.89 -10.45 7.39
CA SER A 48 -4.63 -10.59 6.12
C SER A 48 -3.86 -9.95 4.98
N ILE A 49 -4.40 -10.08 3.77
CA ILE A 49 -3.83 -9.46 2.56
C ILE A 49 -4.85 -8.47 2.02
N LYS A 50 -4.40 -7.25 1.73
CA LYS A 50 -5.21 -6.22 1.08
C LYS A 50 -4.69 -5.95 -0.33
N ILE A 51 -5.59 -5.77 -1.30
CA ILE A 51 -5.25 -5.57 -2.70
C ILE A 51 -5.72 -4.19 -3.14
N TRP A 52 -4.78 -3.39 -3.63
CA TRP A 52 -5.02 -2.02 -4.04
C TRP A 52 -4.96 -1.91 -5.55
N LYS A 53 -5.98 -1.32 -6.18
CA LYS A 53 -5.95 -0.94 -7.60
C LYS A 53 -5.10 0.31 -7.77
N TYR A 54 -4.02 0.23 -8.52
CA TYR A 54 -3.17 1.37 -8.84
C TYR A 54 -3.66 2.05 -10.15
N PRO A 55 -3.68 3.40 -10.25
CA PRO A 55 -3.06 4.40 -9.37
C PRO A 55 -3.87 4.85 -8.16
N MET A 56 -5.18 4.59 -8.13
CA MET A 56 -6.07 5.21 -7.15
C MET A 56 -5.91 4.70 -5.71
N LEU A 57 -5.22 3.56 -5.52
CA LEU A 57 -5.14 2.82 -4.26
C LEU A 57 -6.52 2.58 -3.62
N ILE A 58 -7.46 2.10 -4.43
CA ILE A 58 -8.78 1.68 -3.97
C ILE A 58 -8.76 0.16 -3.79
N ASN A 59 -9.23 -0.30 -2.63
CA ASN A 59 -9.46 -1.71 -2.30
C ASN A 59 -10.95 -2.04 -2.42
#